data_AF-A0A5N5MPM8-F1
#
_entry.id   AF-A0A5N5MPM8-F1
#
_cell.length_a   1.000
_cell.length_b   1.000
_cell.length_c   1.000
_cell.angle_alpha   90.00
_cell.angle_beta   90.00
_cell.angle_gamma   90.00
#
_symmetry.space_group_name_H-M   'P 1'
#
loop_
_entity.id
_entity.type
_entity.pdbx_description
1 polymer ?
#
loop_
_entity_poly.entity_id
_entity_poly.type
_entity_poly.pdbx_seq_one_letter_code
_entity_poly.pdbx_strand_id
1 'polypeptide(L)'
;MHAEDNSVYKRRLGFVVCEAEGALLRMRQLLWVWMLLMALAFVNDRCHCCLQEERSGLLEIKAWFIHAGAASSGLRGWDKEDLNCCNWYRVSCDNTANRVTGLVLSGVNDGALGKDLYLNASLFLPFKELDYLDLRWNHLVGGLKPGSLLSILFSVHIN
;
A
#
# COMPACT_ATOMS: atom_id res chain seq x y z
N MET A 1 -29.76 -22.40 -68.05
CA MET A 1 -29.53 -21.82 -66.71
C MET A 1 -29.96 -22.85 -65.68
N HIS A 2 -29.02 -23.55 -65.06
CA HIS A 2 -29.32 -24.52 -64.00
C HIS A 2 -29.66 -23.74 -62.73
N ALA A 3 -30.88 -23.91 -62.22
CA ALA A 3 -31.24 -23.46 -60.88
C ALA A 3 -30.47 -24.33 -59.89
N GLU A 4 -29.54 -23.76 -59.13
CA GLU A 4 -28.98 -24.44 -57.96
C GLU A 4 -30.13 -24.82 -57.03
N ASP A 5 -30.20 -26.10 -56.67
CA ASP A 5 -31.23 -26.64 -55.80
C ASP A 5 -31.12 -25.98 -54.41
N ASN A 6 -32.24 -25.45 -53.90
CA ASN A 6 -32.35 -24.73 -52.62
C ASN A 6 -31.81 -25.59 -51.44
N SER A 7 -31.81 -26.91 -51.60
CA SER A 7 -31.23 -27.88 -50.66
C SER A 7 -29.70 -27.79 -50.53
N VAL A 8 -29.01 -27.42 -51.60
CA VAL A 8 -27.54 -27.27 -51.67
C VAL A 8 -27.14 -25.94 -51.05
N TYR A 9 -27.88 -24.86 -51.33
CA TYR A 9 -27.66 -23.55 -50.74
C TYR A 9 -27.81 -23.60 -49.20
N LYS A 10 -28.87 -24.24 -48.70
CA LYS A 10 -29.13 -24.38 -47.26
C LYS A 10 -28.04 -25.16 -46.52
N ARG A 11 -27.47 -26.20 -47.16
CA ARG A 11 -26.34 -26.98 -46.60
C ARG A 11 -25.04 -26.17 -46.55
N ARG A 12 -24.71 -25.43 -47.62
CA ARG A 12 -23.53 -24.55 -47.61
C ARG A 12 -23.65 -23.45 -46.57
N LEU A 13 -24.84 -22.83 -46.45
CA LEU A 13 -25.10 -21.79 -45.46
C LEU A 13 -24.95 -22.32 -44.03
N GLY A 14 -25.48 -23.52 -43.74
CA GLY A 14 -25.35 -24.16 -42.43
C GLY A 14 -23.90 -24.48 -42.04
N PHE A 15 -23.07 -24.86 -43.01
CA PHE A 15 -21.63 -25.10 -42.79
C PHE A 15 -20.89 -23.81 -42.43
N VAL A 16 -21.12 -22.72 -43.17
CA VAL A 16 -20.51 -21.40 -42.92
C VAL A 16 -20.95 -20.85 -41.55
N VAL A 17 -22.21 -21.02 -41.17
CA VAL A 17 -22.74 -20.59 -39.86
C VAL A 17 -22.10 -21.39 -38.72
N CYS A 18 -21.97 -22.71 -38.84
CA CYS A 18 -21.29 -23.54 -37.82
C CYS A 18 -19.81 -23.20 -37.68
N GLU A 19 -19.11 -22.91 -38.79
CA GLU A 19 -17.73 -22.44 -38.76
C GLU A 19 -17.60 -21.07 -38.07
N ALA A 20 -18.51 -20.14 -38.36
CA ALA A 20 -18.52 -18.81 -37.74
C ALA A 20 -18.87 -18.89 -36.23
N GLU A 21 -19.83 -19.71 -35.84
CA GLU A 21 -20.17 -19.96 -34.43
C GLU A 21 -19.01 -20.64 -33.69
N GLY A 22 -18.35 -21.62 -34.33
CA GLY A 22 -17.15 -22.26 -33.80
C GLY A 22 -15.97 -21.29 -33.66
N ALA A 23 -15.77 -20.41 -34.62
CA ALA A 23 -14.75 -19.35 -34.57
C ALA A 23 -15.07 -18.31 -33.49
N LEU A 24 -16.34 -17.92 -33.32
CA LEU A 24 -16.82 -17.01 -32.27
C LEU A 24 -16.66 -17.63 -30.88
N LEU A 25 -16.98 -18.92 -30.72
CA LEU A 25 -16.79 -19.66 -29.48
C LEU A 25 -15.29 -19.78 -29.13
N ARG A 26 -14.43 -20.05 -30.12
CA ARG A 26 -12.96 -20.06 -29.92
C ARG A 26 -12.42 -18.69 -29.56
N MET A 27 -12.85 -17.62 -30.25
CA MET A 27 -12.46 -16.24 -29.89
C MET A 27 -12.92 -15.88 -28.49
N ARG A 28 -14.15 -16.23 -28.11
CA ARG A 28 -14.67 -16.02 -26.75
C ARG A 28 -13.81 -16.77 -25.72
N GLN A 29 -13.49 -18.05 -25.97
CA GLN A 29 -12.62 -18.82 -25.08
C GLN A 29 -11.21 -18.24 -24.96
N LEU A 30 -10.62 -17.75 -26.05
CA LEU A 30 -9.32 -17.07 -26.03
C LEU A 30 -9.38 -15.77 -25.21
N LEU A 31 -10.47 -15.01 -25.29
CA LEU A 31 -10.69 -13.83 -24.45
C LEU A 31 -10.79 -14.21 -22.97
N TRP A 32 -11.54 -15.26 -22.61
CA TRP A 32 -11.62 -15.74 -21.23
C TRP A 32 -10.26 -16.22 -20.69
N VAL A 33 -9.49 -16.95 -21.52
CA VAL A 33 -8.13 -17.38 -21.18
C VAL A 33 -7.21 -16.17 -20.99
N TRP A 34 -7.28 -15.17 -21.87
CA TRP A 34 -6.52 -13.93 -21.72
C TRP A 34 -6.90 -13.15 -20.45
N MET A 35 -8.19 -13.04 -20.14
CA MET A 35 -8.67 -12.39 -18.91
C MET A 35 -8.19 -13.14 -17.67
N LEU A 36 -8.20 -14.48 -17.70
CA LEU A 36 -7.67 -15.32 -16.61
C LEU A 36 -6.15 -15.15 -16.45
N LEU A 37 -5.40 -15.10 -17.56
CA LEU A 37 -3.95 -14.85 -17.55
C LEU A 37 -3.62 -13.46 -17.00
N MET A 38 -4.36 -12.42 -17.40
CA MET A 38 -4.19 -11.06 -16.87
C MET A 38 -4.55 -11.00 -15.38
N ALA A 39 -5.61 -11.67 -14.94
CA ALA A 39 -5.97 -11.77 -13.52
C ALA A 39 -4.88 -12.49 -12.71
N LEU A 40 -4.34 -13.61 -13.21
CA LEU A 40 -3.25 -14.33 -12.57
C LEU A 40 -1.95 -13.51 -12.53
N ALA A 41 -1.65 -12.75 -13.59
CA ALA A 41 -0.51 -11.83 -13.61
C ALA A 41 -0.67 -10.71 -12.55
N PHE A 42 -1.88 -10.17 -12.40
CA PHE A 42 -2.19 -9.15 -11.40
C PHE A 42 -2.15 -9.67 -9.96
N VAL A 43 -2.45 -10.96 -9.74
CA VAL A 43 -2.35 -11.60 -8.42
C VAL A 43 -0.88 -11.85 -8.01
N ASN A 44 0.02 -12.01 -8.98
CA ASN A 44 1.45 -12.20 -8.72
C ASN A 44 2.21 -10.89 -8.46
N ASP A 45 1.68 -9.74 -8.92
CA ASP A 45 2.08 -8.44 -8.38
C ASP A 45 1.46 -8.29 -6.99
N ARG A 46 2.10 -8.94 -6.01
CA ARG A 46 1.95 -8.58 -4.61
C ARG A 46 2.39 -7.14 -4.51
N CYS A 47 1.42 -6.22 -4.51
CA CYS A 47 1.64 -4.82 -4.12
C CYS A 47 2.39 -4.90 -2.78
N HIS A 48 3.68 -4.53 -2.73
CA HIS A 48 4.46 -4.35 -1.49
C HIS A 48 4.02 -3.06 -0.77
N CYS A 49 2.72 -2.83 -0.84
CA CYS A 49 2.04 -1.63 -0.44
C CYS A 49 1.76 -1.81 1.04
N CYS A 50 2.19 -0.84 1.83
CA CYS A 50 1.85 -0.86 3.23
C CYS A 50 0.35 -0.64 3.40
N LEU A 51 -0.20 -1.10 4.53
CA LEU A 51 -1.62 -0.94 4.79
C LEU A 51 -2.02 0.53 4.74
N GLN A 52 -3.20 0.80 4.17
CA GLN A 52 -3.76 2.15 4.06
C GLN A 52 -3.75 2.88 5.42
N GLU A 53 -4.07 2.17 6.50
CA GLU A 53 -4.07 2.69 7.88
C GLU A 53 -2.67 3.08 8.36
N GLU A 54 -1.66 2.24 8.14
CA GLU A 54 -0.27 2.50 8.51
C GLU A 54 0.30 3.67 7.70
N ARG A 55 0.04 3.69 6.39
CA ARG A 55 0.43 4.80 5.52
C ARG A 55 -0.17 6.13 5.98
N SER A 56 -1.46 6.12 6.33
CA SER A 56 -2.16 7.30 6.83
C SER A 56 -1.55 7.77 8.14
N GLY A 57 -1.24 6.84 9.06
CA GLY A 57 -0.55 7.14 10.32
C GLY A 57 0.84 7.76 10.12
N LEU A 58 1.62 7.28 9.16
CA LEU A 58 2.95 7.86 8.86
C LEU A 58 2.83 9.30 8.35
N LEU A 59 1.85 9.56 7.49
CA LEU A 59 1.61 10.91 7.00
C LEU A 59 1.13 11.85 8.11
N GLU A 60 0.36 11.34 9.08
CA GLU A 60 -0.06 12.09 10.27
C GLU A 60 1.14 12.43 11.17
N ILE A 61 2.05 11.47 11.41
CA ILE A 61 3.31 11.69 12.12
C ILE A 61 4.14 12.78 11.42
N LYS A 62 4.27 12.71 10.09
CA LYS A 62 4.98 13.73 9.30
C LYS A 62 4.35 15.12 9.49
N ALA A 63 3.03 15.21 9.42
CA ALA A 63 2.32 16.48 9.61
C ALA A 63 2.56 17.06 11.01
N TRP A 64 2.57 16.21 12.04
CA TRP A 64 2.87 16.60 13.41
C TRP A 64 4.28 17.19 13.54
N PHE A 65 5.31 16.54 12.99
CA PHE A 65 6.69 17.06 13.04
C PHE A 65 6.84 18.39 12.29
N ILE A 66 6.21 18.53 11.12
CA ILE A 66 6.21 19.79 10.37
C ILE A 66 5.58 20.91 11.22
N HIS A 67 4.46 20.63 11.89
CA HIS A 67 3.81 21.60 12.78
C HIS A 67 4.67 21.96 14.01
N ALA A 68 5.42 20.98 14.52
CA ALA A 68 6.34 21.13 15.64
C ALA A 68 7.59 21.98 15.32
N GLY A 69 7.76 22.41 14.06
CA GLY A 69 8.91 23.22 13.62
C GLY A 69 10.09 22.40 13.11
N ALA A 70 9.90 21.10 12.87
CA ALA A 70 10.95 20.24 12.33
C ALA A 70 11.33 20.67 10.91
N ALA A 71 12.63 20.65 10.62
CA ALA A 71 13.08 20.71 9.24
C ALA A 71 12.59 19.45 8.52
N SER A 72 11.83 19.63 7.44
CA SER A 72 11.22 18.54 6.67
C SER A 72 12.22 17.58 6.01
N SER A 73 13.53 17.81 6.15
CA SER A 73 14.60 17.03 5.55
C SER A 73 14.58 15.57 5.98
N GLY A 74 14.28 15.28 7.26
CA GLY A 74 14.27 13.92 7.79
C GLY A 74 13.13 13.03 7.27
N LEU A 75 12.01 13.64 6.85
CA LEU A 75 10.77 12.95 6.42
C LEU A 75 10.35 13.32 4.98
N ARG A 76 11.27 13.89 4.19
CA ARG A 76 10.96 14.41 2.84
C ARG A 76 10.44 13.31 1.92
N GLY A 77 11.00 12.10 2.02
CA GLY A 77 10.64 10.94 1.18
C GLY A 77 9.32 10.25 1.53
N TRP A 78 8.62 10.67 2.58
CA TRP A 78 7.32 10.11 2.94
C TRP A 78 6.23 10.77 2.09
N ASP A 79 5.81 10.11 1.01
CA ASP A 79 4.93 10.70 0.01
C ASP A 79 3.55 10.03 -0.05
N LYS A 80 2.49 10.83 -0.21
CA LYS A 80 1.13 10.34 -0.43
C LYS A 80 0.95 9.70 -1.82
N GLU A 81 1.92 9.82 -2.72
CA GLU A 81 1.88 9.15 -4.02
C GLU A 81 2.59 7.79 -4.00
N ASP A 82 3.55 7.58 -3.09
CA ASP A 82 4.24 6.29 -2.95
C ASP A 82 3.47 5.31 -2.07
N LEU A 83 2.93 4.26 -2.68
CA LEU A 83 2.11 3.24 -2.02
C LEU A 83 2.97 2.27 -1.17
N ASN A 84 4.28 2.20 -1.41
CA ASN A 84 5.19 1.29 -0.74
C ASN A 84 5.95 2.01 0.37
N CYS A 85 5.27 2.33 1.48
CA CYS A 85 5.92 3.05 2.57
C CYS A 85 7.06 2.28 3.26
N CYS A 86 7.21 0.98 3.00
CA CYS A 86 8.37 0.20 3.40
C CYS A 86 9.68 0.64 2.73
N ASN A 87 9.61 1.33 1.59
CA ASN A 87 10.78 1.92 0.93
C ASN A 87 11.14 3.30 1.50
N TRP A 88 10.31 3.85 2.39
CA TRP A 88 10.56 5.17 2.93
C TRP A 88 11.73 5.15 3.91
N TYR A 89 12.55 6.19 3.82
CA TYR A 89 13.64 6.38 4.76
C TYR A 89 13.10 6.40 6.19
N ARG A 90 13.76 5.67 7.10
CA ARG A 90 13.39 5.50 8.52
C ARG A 90 12.16 4.64 8.80
N VAL A 91 11.61 3.96 7.79
CA VAL A 91 10.57 2.93 7.95
C VAL A 91 11.21 1.55 7.77
N SER A 92 10.84 0.61 8.63
CA SER A 92 11.20 -0.80 8.50
C SER A 92 9.93 -1.63 8.48
N CYS A 93 9.88 -2.62 7.60
CA CYS A 93 8.75 -3.52 7.46
C CYS A 93 9.19 -4.97 7.56
N ASP A 94 8.27 -5.83 8.01
CA ASP A 94 8.37 -7.26 7.75
C ASP A 94 7.97 -7.56 6.31
N ASN A 95 8.89 -8.17 5.55
CA ASN A 95 8.70 -8.54 4.15
C ASN A 95 7.73 -9.71 3.97
N THR A 96 7.40 -10.46 5.04
CA THR A 96 6.42 -11.56 4.96
C THR A 96 4.98 -11.09 5.18
N ALA A 97 4.76 -10.19 6.13
CA ALA A 97 3.44 -9.64 6.43
C ALA A 97 3.11 -8.32 5.68
N ASN A 98 4.12 -7.66 5.08
CA ASN A 98 4.02 -6.28 4.55
C ASN A 98 3.51 -5.28 5.60
N ARG A 99 3.99 -5.43 6.83
CA ARG A 99 3.59 -4.62 7.99
C ARG A 99 4.75 -3.77 8.48
N VAL A 100 4.47 -2.54 8.90
CA VAL A 100 5.48 -1.67 9.49
C VAL A 100 5.86 -2.18 10.88
N THR A 101 7.13 -2.54 11.03
CA THR A 101 7.70 -3.08 12.28
C THR A 101 8.66 -2.12 12.96
N GLY A 102 9.19 -1.11 12.26
CA GLY A 102 10.14 -0.16 12.85
C GLY A 102 10.04 1.27 12.34
N LEU A 103 10.21 2.23 13.24
CA LEU A 103 10.23 3.66 12.94
C LEU A 103 11.41 4.37 13.61
N VAL A 104 12.24 5.03 12.80
CA VAL A 104 13.44 5.76 13.27
C VAL A 104 13.24 7.26 13.18
N LEU A 105 12.60 7.85 14.19
CA LEU A 105 12.24 9.26 14.24
C LEU A 105 13.24 10.11 15.05
N SER A 106 14.44 9.59 15.31
CA SER A 106 15.48 10.29 16.06
C SER A 106 15.97 11.53 15.31
N GLY A 107 16.12 12.64 16.03
CA GLY A 107 16.71 13.89 15.52
C GLY A 107 15.87 14.63 14.48
N VAL A 108 14.60 14.23 14.26
CA VAL A 108 13.75 14.85 13.24
C VAL A 108 13.52 16.32 13.57
N ASN A 109 13.40 16.65 14.85
CA ASN A 109 13.08 17.99 15.32
C ASN A 109 14.23 18.70 16.04
N ASP A 110 15.48 18.25 15.90
CA ASP A 110 16.62 18.74 16.67
C ASP A 110 16.85 20.28 16.56
N GLY A 111 16.36 20.90 15.48
CA GLY A 111 16.44 22.34 15.26
C GLY A 111 15.30 23.20 15.84
N ALA A 112 14.21 22.61 16.35
CA ALA A 112 13.09 23.39 16.87
C ALA A 112 13.34 23.84 18.32
N LEU A 113 13.95 25.01 18.45
CA LEU A 113 14.21 25.64 19.75
C LEU A 113 12.96 26.39 20.24
N GLY A 114 12.58 26.15 21.50
CA GLY A 114 11.71 27.05 22.27
C GLY A 114 10.21 26.71 22.35
N LYS A 115 9.80 25.48 22.00
CA LYS A 115 8.42 25.02 22.24
C LYS A 115 8.41 23.72 23.03
N ASP A 116 7.58 23.67 24.07
CA ASP A 116 7.27 22.44 24.77
C ASP A 116 6.39 21.58 23.85
N LEU A 117 6.96 20.50 23.31
CA LEU A 117 6.26 19.64 22.37
C LEU A 117 5.78 18.36 23.05
N TYR A 118 4.50 18.09 22.86
CA TYR A 118 3.85 16.89 23.39
C TYR A 118 3.46 16.00 22.22
N LEU A 119 4.05 14.81 22.16
CA LEU A 119 3.69 13.79 21.20
C LEU A 119 2.65 12.85 21.83
N ASN A 120 1.51 12.67 21.16
CA ASN A 120 0.46 11.80 21.65
C ASN A 120 0.71 10.36 21.20
N ALA A 121 0.65 9.42 22.13
CA ALA A 121 0.79 8.00 21.85
C ALA A 121 -0.26 7.47 20.86
N SER A 122 -1.42 8.14 20.75
CA SER A 122 -2.49 7.74 19.83
C SER A 122 -2.06 7.73 18.35
N LEU A 123 -1.04 8.52 17.96
CA LEU A 123 -0.53 8.57 16.59
C LEU A 123 0.07 7.24 16.12
N PHE A 124 0.46 6.37 17.04
CA PHE A 124 1.08 5.08 16.72
C PHE A 124 0.10 3.90 16.76
N LEU A 125 -1.19 4.14 17.06
CA LEU A 125 -2.22 3.10 17.10
C LEU A 125 -2.45 2.32 15.79
N PRO A 126 -2.24 2.91 14.59
CA PRO A 126 -2.36 2.16 13.33
C PRO A 126 -1.31 1.07 13.15
N PHE A 127 -0.15 1.17 13.81
CA PHE A 127 0.97 0.25 13.64
C PHE A 127 0.88 -0.91 14.65
N LYS A 128 0.15 -1.97 14.28
CA LYS A 128 -0.13 -3.10 15.18
C LYS A 128 1.07 -4.01 15.45
N GLU A 129 2.02 -4.04 14.52
CA GLU A 129 3.20 -4.90 14.56
C GLU A 129 4.49 -4.08 14.79
N LEU A 130 4.34 -2.87 15.34
CA LEU A 130 5.47 -1.98 15.60
C LEU A 130 6.30 -2.52 16.78
N ASP A 131 7.50 -2.99 16.48
CA ASP A 131 8.46 -3.57 17.42
C ASP A 131 9.64 -2.65 17.73
N TYR A 132 9.86 -1.61 16.92
CA TYR A 132 10.95 -0.65 17.12
C TYR A 132 10.48 0.80 16.93
N LEU A 133 10.74 1.65 17.92
CA LEU A 133 10.50 3.09 17.84
C LEU A 133 11.69 3.86 18.42
N ASP A 134 12.25 4.77 17.64
CA ASP A 134 13.33 5.65 18.08
C ASP A 134 12.90 7.11 18.03
N LEU A 135 12.78 7.74 19.20
CA LEU A 135 12.41 9.15 19.36
C LEU A 135 13.54 10.00 19.94
N ARG A 136 14.75 9.45 20.05
CA ARG A 136 15.89 10.14 20.70
C ARG A 136 16.23 11.44 19.97
N TRP A 137 16.93 12.35 20.65
CA TRP A 137 17.39 13.62 20.06
C TRP A 137 16.25 14.49 19.49
N ASN A 138 15.05 14.41 20.07
CA ASN A 138 13.94 15.33 19.79
C ASN A 138 13.61 16.15 21.04
N HIS A 139 13.14 17.38 20.85
CA HIS A 139 12.72 18.29 21.93
C HIS A 139 11.31 17.96 22.47
N LEU A 140 11.11 16.73 22.93
CA LEU A 140 9.83 16.27 23.52
C LEU A 140 9.79 16.58 25.02
N VAL A 141 8.77 17.30 25.47
CA VAL A 141 8.58 17.63 26.89
C VAL A 141 7.66 16.61 27.54
N GLY A 142 8.17 15.95 28.59
CA GLY A 142 7.42 14.95 29.36
C GLY A 142 7.23 13.60 28.65
N GLY A 143 7.89 13.36 27.52
CA GLY A 143 7.79 12.12 26.75
C GLY A 143 6.45 11.96 26.03
N LEU A 144 6.07 10.70 25.73
CA LEU A 144 4.79 10.37 25.10
C LEU A 144 3.65 10.58 26.11
N LYS A 145 2.65 11.40 25.75
CA LYS A 145 1.43 11.50 26.56
C LYS A 145 0.65 10.18 26.50
N PRO A 146 0.22 9.62 27.64
CA PRO A 146 -0.45 8.32 27.67
C PRO A 146 -1.84 8.36 27.02
N GLY A 147 -2.03 7.55 25.98
CA GLY A 147 -3.33 7.32 25.32
C GLY A 147 -3.78 5.84 25.28
N SER A 148 -2.88 4.89 25.61
CA SER A 148 -3.02 3.41 25.63
C SER A 148 -3.35 2.74 24.27
N LEU A 149 -2.79 1.59 23.86
CA LEU A 149 -2.56 0.29 24.53
C LEU A 149 -1.06 -0.06 24.77
N LEU A 150 -0.65 -0.73 25.84
CA LEU A 150 -0.44 -0.16 27.18
C LEU A 150 0.79 0.79 27.16
N SER A 151 0.49 2.08 26.93
CA SER A 151 1.39 3.22 26.65
C SER A 151 2.31 3.12 25.42
N ILE A 152 1.90 2.36 24.39
CA ILE A 152 2.73 1.90 23.26
C ILE A 152 3.79 0.92 23.77
N LEU A 153 3.30 -0.11 24.46
CA LEU A 153 4.02 -1.17 25.20
C LEU A 153 5.22 -0.70 26.07
N PHE A 154 5.11 0.47 26.72
CA PHE A 154 6.13 1.20 27.52
C PHE A 154 7.09 2.17 26.78
N SER A 155 6.76 2.57 25.54
CA SER A 155 7.59 3.33 24.55
C SER A 155 8.43 2.44 23.64
N VAL A 156 8.08 1.15 23.59
CA VAL A 156 8.65 0.00 22.85
C VAL A 156 9.58 -0.95 23.64
N HIS A 157 10.61 -0.52 24.40
CA HIS A 157 11.02 -1.21 25.67
C HIS A 157 12.14 -0.52 26.49
N ILE A 158 12.28 0.81 26.42
CA ILE A 158 13.43 1.66 26.85
C ILE A 158 14.43 1.83 25.70
N ASN A 159 14.31 2.95 24.99
CA ASN A 159 15.32 3.49 24.08
C ASN A 159 15.58 4.94 24.50
#